data_AF-A0A257F2A6-F1
#
_entry.id   AF-A0A257F2A6-F1
#
_cell.length_a   1.000
_cell.length_b   1.000
_cell.length_c   1.000
_cell.angle_alpha   90.00
_cell.angle_beta   90.00
_cell.angle_gamma   90.00
#
_symmetry.space_group_name_H-M   'P 1'
#
loop_
_entity.id
_entity.type
_entity.pdbx_description
1 polymer ?
#
loop_
_entity_poly.entity_id
_entity_poly.type
_entity_poly.pdbx_seq_one_letter_code
_entity_poly.pdbx_strand_id
1 'polypeptide(L)'
;FEPVLDALLEQQPGWAVHGSPEMDVAWEIAGAAGLDLKKAETDQFFPGITGILNQDAADVEALAIRQTPTFFLNGKRLENFNADSLIADVRFAVENS
;
A
#
# COMPACT_ATOMS: atom_id res chain seq x y z
N PHE A 1 -7.56 4.94 -8.61
CA PHE A 1 -6.53 4.64 -7.59
C PHE A 1 -6.24 3.16 -7.58
N GLU A 2 -7.21 2.30 -7.22
CA GLU A 2 -7.02 0.84 -7.11
C GLU A 2 -6.33 0.18 -8.31
N PRO A 3 -6.71 0.43 -9.59
CA PRO A 3 -6.05 -0.23 -10.72
C PRO A 3 -4.56 0.06 -10.84
N VAL A 4 -4.14 1.28 -10.50
CA VAL A 4 -2.73 1.71 -10.51
C VAL A 4 -1.98 1.08 -9.34
N LEU A 5 -2.60 1.03 -8.16
CA LEU A 5 -2.02 0.39 -6.98
C LEU A 5 -1.82 -1.11 -7.22
N ASP A 6 -2.84 -1.81 -7.73
CA ASP A 6 -2.79 -3.24 -8.01
C ASP A 6 -1.68 -3.57 -9.01
N ALA A 7 -1.59 -2.80 -10.10
CA ALA A 7 -0.54 -2.99 -11.10
C ALA A 7 0.87 -2.80 -10.52
N LEU A 8 1.05 -1.80 -9.65
CA LEU A 8 2.33 -1.56 -8.96
C LEU A 8 2.66 -2.68 -7.98
N LEU A 9 1.70 -3.17 -7.21
CA LEU A 9 1.91 -4.27 -6.25
C LEU A 9 2.19 -5.60 -6.96
N GLU A 10 1.43 -5.92 -8.02
CA GLU A 10 1.63 -7.14 -8.81
C GLU A 10 3.02 -7.19 -9.45
N GLN A 11 3.52 -6.04 -9.90
CA GLN A 11 4.80 -5.92 -10.58
C GLN A 11 5.93 -5.46 -9.65
N GLN A 12 5.73 -5.44 -8.32
CA GLN A 12 6.77 -5.09 -7.34
C GLN A 12 8.11 -5.81 -7.54
N PRO A 13 8.16 -7.11 -7.89
CA PRO A 13 9.44 -7.78 -8.13
C PRO A 13 10.29 -7.12 -9.24
N GLY A 14 9.67 -6.41 -10.18
CA GLY A 14 10.34 -5.77 -11.30
C GLY A 14 10.83 -4.34 -11.04
N TRP A 15 10.16 -3.59 -10.16
CA TRP A 15 10.51 -2.19 -9.91
C TRP A 15 10.93 -1.89 -8.46
N ALA A 16 10.45 -2.63 -7.46
CA ALA A 16 10.75 -2.41 -6.05
C ALA A 16 11.99 -3.20 -5.57
N VAL A 17 12.99 -3.34 -6.44
CA VAL A 17 14.21 -4.12 -6.18
C VAL A 17 14.88 -3.63 -4.89
N HIS A 18 15.11 -4.56 -3.95
CA HIS A 18 15.48 -4.24 -2.57
C HIS A 18 16.65 -3.25 -2.46
N GLY A 19 16.33 -2.02 -2.02
CA GLY A 19 17.29 -0.93 -1.79
C GLY A 19 17.57 -0.04 -2.98
N SER A 20 17.11 -0.40 -4.18
CA SER A 20 17.31 0.33 -5.43
C SER A 20 16.06 0.26 -6.30
N PRO A 21 14.98 0.99 -5.96
CA PRO A 21 13.77 0.98 -6.76
C PRO A 21 14.01 1.58 -8.14
N GLU A 22 13.56 0.89 -9.18
CA GLU A 22 13.57 1.33 -10.58
C GLU A 22 12.32 2.19 -10.83
N MET A 23 12.38 3.46 -10.42
CA MET A 23 11.22 4.35 -10.44
C MET A 23 10.66 4.60 -11.85
N ASP A 24 11.52 4.61 -12.88
CA ASP A 24 11.07 4.76 -14.26
C ASP A 24 10.14 3.60 -14.66
N VAL A 25 10.46 2.37 -14.26
CA VAL A 25 9.62 1.18 -14.48
C VAL A 25 8.30 1.31 -13.70
N ALA A 26 8.34 1.80 -12.47
CA ALA A 26 7.12 2.03 -11.68
C ALA A 26 6.19 3.06 -12.35
N TRP A 27 6.74 4.14 -12.90
CA TRP A 27 5.97 5.15 -13.64
C TRP A 27 5.38 4.59 -14.94
N GLU A 28 6.12 3.76 -15.68
CA GLU A 28 5.61 3.08 -16.88
C GLU A 28 4.43 2.15 -16.54
N ILE A 29 4.56 1.35 -15.48
CA ILE A 29 3.49 0.46 -14.98
C ILE A 29 2.26 1.29 -14.59
N ALA A 30 2.45 2.37 -13.85
CA ALA A 30 1.36 3.23 -13.41
C ALA A 30 0.63 3.88 -14.60
N GLY A 31 1.36 4.35 -15.62
CA GLY A 31 0.80 4.90 -16.85
C GLY A 31 0.02 3.86 -17.64
N ALA A 32 0.55 2.63 -17.78
CA ALA A 32 -0.13 1.53 -18.44
C ALA A 32 -1.44 1.13 -17.72
N ALA A 33 -1.49 1.30 -16.39
CA ALA A 33 -2.68 1.09 -15.58
C ALA A 33 -3.67 2.28 -15.58
N GLY A 34 -3.39 3.35 -16.34
CA GLY A 34 -4.28 4.49 -16.56
C GLY A 34 -3.98 5.74 -15.73
N LEU A 35 -2.82 5.84 -15.08
CA LEU A 35 -2.38 7.08 -14.44
C LEU A 35 -2.06 8.15 -15.50
N ASP A 36 -2.60 9.36 -15.35
CA ASP A 36 -2.16 10.52 -16.13
C ASP A 36 -0.78 10.98 -15.63
N LEU A 37 0.26 10.54 -16.34
CA LEU A 37 1.65 10.82 -15.98
C LEU A 37 1.99 12.31 -15.96
N LYS A 38 1.41 13.11 -16.87
CA LYS A 38 1.68 14.55 -16.92
C LYS A 38 1.10 15.26 -15.71
N LYS A 39 -0.12 14.89 -15.33
CA LYS A 39 -0.73 15.43 -14.11
C LYS A 39 0.02 14.97 -12.87
N ALA A 40 0.33 13.67 -12.80
CA ALA A 40 1.00 13.06 -11.65
C ALA A 40 2.41 13.63 -11.39
N GLU A 41 3.14 14.02 -12.45
CA GLU A 41 4.44 14.69 -12.32
C GLU A 41 4.34 15.97 -11.48
N THR A 42 3.25 16.71 -11.60
CA THR A 42 2.99 17.92 -10.81
C THR A 42 2.33 17.63 -9.47
N ASP A 43 1.36 16.69 -9.44
CA ASP A 43 0.59 16.38 -8.24
C ASP A 43 1.46 15.83 -7.12
N GLN A 44 2.50 15.04 -7.43
CA GLN A 44 3.39 14.44 -6.41
C GLN A 44 4.04 15.46 -5.47
N PHE A 45 4.15 16.72 -5.90
CA PHE A 45 4.71 17.83 -5.11
C PHE A 45 3.64 18.67 -4.42
N PHE A 46 2.35 18.33 -4.57
CA PHE A 46 1.28 19.07 -3.94
C PHE A 46 1.38 18.94 -2.42
N PRO A 47 1.33 20.05 -1.66
CA PRO A 47 1.49 20.01 -0.20
C PRO A 47 0.51 19.08 0.51
N GLY A 48 -0.69 18.91 -0.04
CA GLY A 48 -1.68 17.96 0.49
C GLY A 48 -1.20 16.51 0.42
N ILE A 49 -0.50 16.11 -0.66
CA ILE A 49 0.05 14.75 -0.79
C ILE A 49 1.19 14.56 0.21
N THR A 50 2.10 15.54 0.32
CA THR A 50 3.17 15.51 1.33
C THR A 50 2.60 15.44 2.75
N GLY A 51 1.52 16.18 3.03
CA GLY A 51 0.84 16.15 4.33
C GLY A 51 0.27 14.78 4.67
N ILE A 52 -0.36 14.11 3.70
CA ILE A 52 -0.87 12.74 3.88
C ILE A 52 0.28 11.77 4.17
N LEU A 53 1.35 11.79 3.37
CA LEU A 53 2.52 10.92 3.57
C LEU A 53 3.18 11.10 4.94
N ASN A 54 3.28 12.35 5.41
CA ASN A 54 3.82 12.64 6.74
C ASN A 54 2.93 12.09 7.86
N GLN A 55 1.61 12.20 7.72
CA GLN A 55 0.68 11.65 8.70
C GLN A 55 0.72 10.12 8.72
N ASP A 56 0.74 9.47 7.56
CA ASP A 56 0.86 8.01 7.45
C ASP A 56 2.15 7.50 8.12
N ALA A 57 3.28 8.21 7.93
CA ALA A 57 4.54 7.89 8.59
C ALA A 57 4.46 8.04 10.13
N ALA A 58 3.82 9.10 10.62
CA ALA A 58 3.60 9.32 12.04
C ALA A 58 2.70 8.24 12.66
N ASP A 59 1.67 7.78 11.94
CA ASP A 59 0.76 6.73 12.40
C ASP A 59 1.46 5.37 12.47
N VAL A 60 2.31 5.04 11.50
CA VAL A 60 3.16 3.82 11.52
C VAL A 60 4.10 3.84 12.72
N GLU A 61 4.72 4.98 13.01
CA GLU A 61 5.60 5.14 14.19
C GLU A 61 4.82 5.02 15.50
N ALA A 62 3.68 5.71 15.63
CA ALA A 62 2.84 5.68 16.82
C ALA A 62 2.30 4.28 17.14
N LEU A 63 2.04 3.47 16.10
CA LEU A 63 1.61 2.07 16.23
C LEU A 63 2.76 1.07 16.34
N ALA A 64 4.01 1.54 16.38
CA ALA A 64 5.23 0.73 16.44
C ALA A 64 5.28 -0.37 15.36
N ILE A 65 4.80 -0.06 14.15
CA ILE A 65 4.85 -0.96 13.00
C ILE A 65 6.29 -0.97 12.46
N ARG A 66 6.89 -2.16 12.40
CA ARG A 66 8.32 -2.34 12.03
C ARG A 66 8.54 -2.97 10.66
N GLN A 67 7.49 -3.48 10.04
CA GLN A 67 7.58 -4.19 8.76
C GLN A 67 6.25 -4.14 8.01
N THR A 68 6.35 -4.16 6.69
CA THR A 68 5.23 -4.26 5.76
C THR A 68 5.26 -5.64 5.09
N PRO A 69 4.10 -6.28 4.83
CA PRO A 69 2.77 -5.84 5.23
C PRO A 69 2.48 -6.12 6.72
N THR A 70 1.61 -5.31 7.34
CA THR A 70 1.03 -5.54 8.68
C THR A 70 -0.48 -5.32 8.57
N PHE A 71 -1.28 -6.24 9.11
CA PHE A 71 -2.75 -6.19 9.04
C PHE A 71 -3.38 -6.13 10.43
N PHE A 72 -4.56 -5.50 10.49
CA PHE A 72 -5.40 -5.44 11.67
C PHE A 72 -6.82 -5.89 11.31
N LEU A 73 -7.44 -6.68 12.18
CA LEU A 73 -8.86 -7.01 12.10
C LEU A 73 -9.53 -6.54 13.39
N ASN A 74 -10.53 -5.66 13.29
CA ASN A 74 -11.24 -5.08 14.43
C ASN A 74 -10.30 -4.51 15.51
N GLY A 75 -9.25 -3.80 15.09
CA GLY A 75 -8.25 -3.18 15.97
C GLY A 75 -7.21 -4.15 16.55
N LYS A 76 -7.28 -5.45 16.25
CA LYS A 76 -6.28 -6.44 16.69
C LYS A 76 -5.30 -6.75 15.58
N ARG A 77 -4.00 -6.69 15.88
CA ARG A 77 -2.93 -7.03 14.94
C ARG A 77 -2.95 -8.52 14.60
N LEU A 78 -2.76 -8.85 13.32
CA LEU A 78 -2.58 -10.23 12.86
C LEU A 78 -1.08 -10.57 12.83
N GLU A 79 -0.60 -11.34 13.82
CA GLU A 79 0.82 -11.68 13.96
C GLU A 79 1.30 -12.72 12.93
N ASN A 80 0.42 -13.66 12.54
CA ASN A 80 0.71 -14.69 11.54
C ASN A 80 -0.22 -14.49 10.35
N PHE A 81 0.15 -13.59 9.45
CA PHE A 81 -0.68 -13.29 8.28
C PHE A 81 -0.73 -14.47 7.31
N ASN A 82 -1.95 -14.93 7.00
CA ASN A 82 -2.26 -15.82 5.90
C ASN A 82 -3.60 -15.37 5.30
N ALA A 83 -3.73 -15.35 3.98
CA ALA A 83 -4.98 -15.03 3.29
C ALA A 83 -6.14 -15.95 3.75
N ASP A 84 -5.89 -17.25 3.91
CA ASP A 84 -6.93 -18.20 4.35
C ASP A 84 -7.39 -17.90 5.79
N SER A 85 -6.45 -17.55 6.69
CA SER A 85 -6.80 -17.21 8.06
C SER A 85 -7.56 -15.88 8.11
N LEU A 86 -7.17 -14.89 7.30
CA LEU A 86 -7.89 -13.63 7.21
C LEU A 86 -9.34 -13.84 6.75
N ILE A 87 -9.56 -14.68 5.73
CA ILE A 87 -10.92 -14.99 5.25
C ILE A 87 -11.73 -15.65 6.36
N ALA A 88 -11.15 -16.61 7.08
CA ALA A 88 -11.81 -17.28 8.19
C ALA A 88 -12.15 -16.30 9.33
N ASP A 89 -11.21 -15.43 9.71
CA ASP A 89 -11.39 -14.45 10.78
C ASP A 89 -12.44 -13.40 10.42
N VAL A 90 -12.49 -12.95 9.15
CA VAL A 90 -13.52 -12.03 8.65
C VAL A 90 -14.89 -12.69 8.66
N ARG A 91 -15.01 -13.92 8.16
CA ARG A 91 -16.29 -14.68 8.22
C ARG A 91 -16.78 -14.83 9.65
N PHE A 92 -15.88 -15.23 10.55
CA PHE A 92 -16.20 -15.35 11.96
C PHE A 92 -16.67 -14.02 12.56
N ALA A 93 -16.00 -12.90 12.24
CA ALA A 93 -16.39 -11.58 12.73
C ALA A 93 -17.78 -11.13 12.24
N VAL A 94 -18.14 -11.42 10.99
CA VAL A 94 -19.45 -11.07 10.41
C VAL A 94 -20.57 -11.96 10.93
N GLU A 95 -20.30 -13.26 11.11
CA GLU A 95 -21.32 -14.22 11.56
C GLU A 95 -21.62 -14.14 13.06
N ASN A 96 -20.70 -13.59 13.86
CA ASN A 96 -20.81 -13.48 15.31
C ASN A 96 -20.91 -12.03 15.83
N SER A 97 -21.31 -11.09 14.97
CA SER A 97 -21.63 -9.70 15.35
C SER A 97 -23.10 -9.45 15.66
#